data_AF-A0A7Y2UMF5-F1
#
_entry.id   AF-A0A7Y2UMF5-F1
#
_cell.length_a   1.000
_cell.length_b   1.000
_cell.length_c   1.000
_cell.angle_alpha   90.00
_cell.angle_beta   90.00
_cell.angle_gamma   90.00
#
_symmetry.space_group_name_H-M   'P 1'
#
loop_
_entity.id
_entity.type
_entity.pdbx_description
1 polymer ?
#
loop_
_entity_poly.entity_id
_entity_poly.type
_entity_poly.pdbx_seq_one_letter_code
_entity_poly.pdbx_strand_id
1 'polypeptide(L)' 'MKTGKNGGMFSLGVSWGFRSRQELIESGADLLIDHPSELISHVIDH' A
#
# COMPACT_ATOMS: atom_id res chain seq x y z
N MET A 1 4.76 5.82 -2.68
CA MET A 1 5.29 5.16 -1.46
C MET A 1 6.45 5.91 -0.80
N LYS A 2 7.33 6.61 -1.54
CA LYS A 2 8.50 7.35 -1.01
C LYS A 2 8.27 8.16 0.29
N THR A 3 7.20 8.95 0.41
CA THR A 3 6.91 9.71 1.64
C THR A 3 6.78 8.81 2.87
N GLY A 4 6.07 7.68 2.74
CA GLY A 4 5.88 6.72 3.81
C GLY A 4 7.19 6.02 4.18
N LYS A 5 7.92 5.54 3.18
CA LYS A 5 9.22 4.87 3.38
C LYS A 5 10.27 5.79 4.00
N ASN A 6 10.35 7.05 3.57
CA ASN A 6 11.26 8.04 4.15
C ASN A 6 10.92 8.36 5.62
N GLY A 7 9.66 8.23 6.00
CA GLY A 7 9.22 8.35 7.40
C GLY A 7 9.36 7.08 8.22
N GLY A 8 9.92 5.99 7.67
CA GLY A 8 10.01 4.69 8.35
C GLY A 8 8.66 3.99 8.53
N MET A 9 7.63 4.39 7.79
CA MET A 9 6.28 3.83 7.90
C MET A 9 6.11 2.59 7.00
N PHE A 10 5.29 1.65 7.47
CA PHE A 10 4.77 0.58 6.62
C PHE A 10 3.83 1.18 5.57
N SER A 11 4.20 1.02 4.29
CA SER A 11 3.52 1.67 3.18
C SER A 11 2.67 0.68 2.40
N LEU A 12 1.35 0.81 2.51
CA LEU A 12 0.38 -0.05 1.84
C LEU A 12 -0.12 0.63 0.55
N GLY A 13 0.04 -0.04 -0.59
CA GLY A 13 -0.42 0.43 -1.90
C GLY A 13 -1.78 -0.13 -2.27
N VAL A 14 -2.62 0.68 -2.92
CA VAL A 14 -3.96 0.27 -3.39
C VAL A 14 -3.99 0.26 -4.91
N SER A 15 -4.42 -0.86 -5.52
CA SER A 15 -4.42 -0.99 -6.99
C SER A 15 -5.54 -0.23 -7.70
N TRP A 16 -6.57 0.19 -6.95
CA TRP A 16 -7.69 1.01 -7.45
C TRP A 16 -7.44 2.52 -7.39
N GLY A 17 -6.18 2.93 -7.15
CA GLY A 17 -5.76 4.33 -7.14
C GLY A 17 -5.34 4.87 -8.51
N PHE A 18 -4.59 5.98 -8.52
CA PHE A 18 -4.12 6.66 -9.74
C PHE A 18 -2.79 6.14 -10.28
N ARG A 19 -2.24 5.07 -9.70
CA ARG A 19 -0.93 4.51 -10.06
C ARG A 19 -1.12 3.05 -10.38
N SER A 20 -0.35 2.57 -11.36
CA SER A 20 -0.38 1.16 -11.71
C SER A 20 0.23 0.32 -10.59
N ARG A 21 -0.12 -0.96 -10.59
CA ARG A 21 0.49 -1.95 -9.68
C ARG A 21 2.02 -1.94 -9.75
N GLN A 22 2.58 -1.88 -10.96
CA GLN A 22 4.02 -1.88 -11.18
C GLN A 22 4.68 -0.64 -10.55
N GLU A 23 4.13 0.55 -10.76
CA GLU A 23 4.63 1.78 -10.15
C GLU A 23 4.58 1.74 -8.60
N LEU A 24 3.54 1.13 -8.04
CA LEU A 24 3.41 0.99 -6.59
C LEU A 24 4.52 0.09 -6.01
N ILE A 25 4.80 -1.04 -6.67
CA ILE A 25 5.88 -1.96 -6.32
C ILE A 25 7.24 -1.27 -6.44
N GLU A 26 7.53 -0.64 -7.58
CA GLU A 26 8.80 0.03 -7.84
C GLU A 26 9.05 1.21 -6.91
N SER A 27 7.98 1.89 -6.46
CA SER A 27 8.09 2.97 -5.50
C SER A 27 8.31 2.50 -4.05
N GLY A 28 8.21 1.19 -3.79
CA GLY A 28 8.50 0.55 -2.51
C GLY A 28 7.27 0.30 -1.63
N ALA A 29 6.15 -0.17 -2.20
CA ALA A 29 5.01 -0.64 -1.39
C ALA A 29 5.40 -1.93 -0.64
N ASP A 30 5.12 -1.98 0.66
CA ASP A 30 5.38 -3.16 1.50
C ASP A 30 4.28 -4.21 1.35
N LEU A 31 3.05 -3.76 1.08
CA LEU A 31 1.90 -4.59 0.79
C LEU A 31 1.06 -3.90 -0.29
N LEU A 32 0.47 -4.68 -1.17
CA LEU A 32 -0.47 -4.20 -2.17
C LEU A 32 -1.80 -4.92 -2.02
N ILE A 33 -2.89 -4.15 -1.99
CA ILE A 33 -4.26 -4.69 -1.90
C ILE A 33 -5.07 -4.30 -3.12
N ASP A 34 -6.08 -5.12 -3.43
CA ASP A 34 -6.91 -4.99 -4.62
C ASP A 34 -8.37 -4.58 -4.32
N HIS A 35 -8.81 -4.74 -3.07
CA HIS A 35 -10.10 -4.27 -2.56
C HIS A 35 -10.01 -3.52 -1.22
N PRO A 36 -10.84 -2.48 -1.00
CA PRO A 36 -10.86 -1.74 0.27
C PRO A 36 -11.12 -2.61 1.50
N SER A 37 -11.85 -3.72 1.36
CA SER A 37 -12.11 -4.67 2.45
C SER A 37 -10.85 -5.32 3.01
N GLU A 38 -9.80 -5.49 2.21
CA GLU A 38 -8.52 -6.03 2.65
C GLU A 38 -7.82 -5.09 3.65
N LEU A 39 -8.09 -3.78 3.59
CA LEU A 39 -7.55 -2.83 4.57
C LEU A 39 -8.04 -3.15 5.99
N ILE A 40 -9.31 -3.55 6.13
CA ILE A 40 -9.89 -3.90 7.42
C ILE A 40 -9.16 -5.13 7.99
N SER A 41 -9.01 -6.17 7.16
CA SER A 41 -8.31 -7.40 7.54
C SER A 41 -6.84 -7.20 7.92
N HIS A 42 -6.16 -6.21 7.33
CA HIS A 42 -4.73 -5.96 7.54
C HIS A 42 -4.40 -4.90 8.60
N VAL A 43 -5.35 -4.03 8.96
CA VAL A 43 -5.07 -2.86 9.83
C VAL A 43 -5.93 -2.84 11.09
N ILE A 44 -7.15 -3.36 11.05
CA ILE A 44 -8.12 -3.21 12.15
C ILE A 44 -8.17 -4.46 13.04
N ASP A 45 -7.98 -5.66 12.49
CA ASP A 45 -8.12 -6.93 13.23
C ASP A 45 -6.81 -7.40 13.92
N HIS A 46 -5.95 -6.47 14.36
CA HIS A 46 -4.67 -6.76 15.03
C HIS A 46 -4.67 -6.41 16.52
#